data_AF-A0A6V8P2H4-F1
#
_entry.id   AF-A0A6V8P2H4-F1
#
_cell.length_a   1.000
_cell.length_b   1.000
_cell.length_c   1.000
_cell.angle_alpha   90.00
_cell.angle_beta   90.00
_cell.angle_gamma   90.00
#
_symmetry.space_group_name_H-M   'P 1'
#
loop_
_entity.id
_entity.type
_entity.pdbx_description
1 polymer ?
#
loop_
_entity_poly.entity_id
_entity_poly.type
_entity_poly.pdbx_seq_one_letter_code
_entity_poly.pdbx_strand_id
1 'polypeptide(L)'
;MSGLMTVFWKELADHFSSKRFIILLSLIYLAGLSAVYVALQTIRSEVTGTTELVFLRLFTTSGGVLPPFLVFIIFFIPIVGIALGFDSINSERSSGTLSRILSQPLFRDAVINGKFLAGLVTIGIMLVSIVTIIGGMGLRIIGVPPSSEEVWRILIFLGVCIIYGAFWMSL
;
A
#
# COMPACT_ATOMS: atom_id res chain seq x y z
N MET A 1 -8.31 26.27 -10.16
CA MET A 1 -8.00 24.82 -10.05
C MET A 1 -9.16 23.95 -10.56
N SER A 2 -9.81 24.33 -11.67
CA SER A 2 -10.97 23.59 -12.18
C SER A 2 -10.51 22.37 -12.99
N GLY A 3 -10.84 21.17 -12.51
CA GLY A 3 -10.64 19.91 -13.24
C GLY A 3 -9.77 18.86 -12.55
N LEU A 4 -8.87 19.26 -11.65
CA LEU A 4 -8.00 18.31 -10.93
C LEU A 4 -8.81 17.30 -10.11
N MET A 5 -9.78 17.78 -9.33
CA MET A 5 -10.64 16.92 -8.50
C MET A 5 -11.49 15.98 -9.36
N THR A 6 -11.94 16.45 -10.53
CA THR A 6 -12.71 15.64 -11.49
C THR A 6 -11.86 14.50 -12.04
N VAL A 7 -10.61 14.79 -12.45
CA VAL A 7 -9.66 13.76 -12.90
C VAL A 7 -9.37 12.79 -11.76
N PHE A 8 -9.06 13.30 -10.57
CA PHE A 8 -8.76 12.48 -9.40
C PHE A 8 -9.86 11.45 -9.09
N TRP A 9 -11.12 11.88 -8.97
CA TRP A 9 -12.23 10.96 -8.66
C TRP A 9 -12.47 9.95 -9.77
N LYS A 10 -12.34 10.36 -11.03
CA LYS A 10 -12.47 9.47 -12.19
C LYS A 10 -11.39 8.39 -12.17
N GLU A 11 -10.13 8.77 -11.99
CA GLU A 11 -9.00 7.82 -11.95
C GLU A 11 -9.06 6.91 -10.72
N LEU A 12 -9.50 7.42 -9.58
CA LEU A 12 -9.70 6.61 -8.37
C LEU A 12 -10.79 5.54 -8.61
N ALA A 13 -11.91 5.92 -9.23
CA ALA A 13 -12.95 4.95 -9.60
C ALA A 13 -12.44 3.90 -10.60
N ASP A 14 -11.66 4.32 -11.60
CA ASP A 14 -11.06 3.42 -12.60
C ASP A 14 -10.08 2.42 -11.94
N HIS A 15 -9.25 2.87 -11.00
CA HIS A 15 -8.35 2.00 -10.26
C HIS A 15 -9.13 0.95 -9.45
N PHE A 16 -10.12 1.38 -8.66
CA PHE A 16 -10.86 0.47 -7.77
C PHE A 16 -11.76 -0.51 -8.54
N SER A 17 -12.24 -0.13 -9.72
CA SER A 17 -13.00 -1.02 -10.61
C SER A 17 -12.12 -1.97 -11.43
N SER A 18 -10.79 -1.79 -11.42
CA SER A 18 -9.89 -2.55 -12.27
C SER A 18 -9.62 -3.96 -11.73
N LYS A 19 -9.64 -4.95 -12.63
CA LYS A 19 -9.17 -6.32 -12.30
C LYS A 19 -7.73 -6.32 -11.78
N ARG A 20 -6.89 -5.39 -12.25
CA ARG A 20 -5.49 -5.27 -11.80
C ARG A 20 -5.41 -4.90 -10.33
N PHE A 21 -6.25 -3.97 -9.89
CA PHE A 21 -6.33 -3.59 -8.48
C PHE A 21 -6.74 -4.78 -7.61
N ILE A 22 -7.76 -5.55 -8.03
CA ILE A 22 -8.17 -6.77 -7.30
C ILE A 22 -7.02 -7.78 -7.18
N ILE A 23 -6.23 -7.97 -8.25
CA ILE A 23 -5.06 -8.87 -8.23
C ILE A 23 -3.99 -8.37 -7.26
N LEU A 24 -3.63 -7.08 -7.33
CA LEU A 24 -2.63 -6.47 -6.45
C LEU A 24 -3.09 -6.50 -4.98
N LEU A 25 -4.36 -6.19 -4.72
CA LEU A 25 -4.97 -6.25 -3.40
C LEU A 25 -4.96 -7.68 -2.84
N SER A 26 -5.28 -8.66 -3.67
CA SER A 26 -5.24 -10.08 -3.28
C SER A 26 -3.81 -10.51 -2.95
N LEU A 27 -2.81 -10.10 -3.74
CA LEU A 27 -1.40 -10.42 -3.50
C LEU A 27 -0.90 -9.87 -2.17
N ILE A 28 -1.15 -8.58 -1.89
CA ILE A 28 -0.72 -7.96 -0.63
C ILE A 28 -1.45 -8.58 0.58
N TYR A 29 -2.72 -8.96 0.42
CA TYR A 29 -3.48 -9.61 1.49
C TYR A 29 -2.97 -11.03 1.77
N LEU A 30 -2.73 -11.82 0.73
CA LEU A 30 -2.17 -13.17 0.89
C LEU A 30 -0.79 -13.11 1.56
N ALA A 31 0.06 -12.18 1.13
CA ALA A 31 1.38 -12.00 1.73
C ALA A 31 1.31 -11.53 3.19
N GLY A 32 0.45 -10.54 3.49
CA GLY A 32 0.27 -10.04 4.85
C GLY A 32 -0.30 -11.09 5.81
N LEU A 33 -1.29 -11.87 5.36
CA LEU A 33 -1.85 -12.98 6.13
C LEU A 33 -0.81 -14.08 6.36
N SER A 34 0.00 -14.40 5.35
CA SER A 34 1.11 -15.34 5.48
C SER A 34 2.15 -14.86 6.50
N ALA A 35 2.47 -13.56 6.50
CA ALA A 35 3.42 -12.99 7.46
C ALA A 35 2.87 -13.05 8.90
N VAL A 36 1.58 -12.73 9.10
CA VAL A 36 0.91 -12.90 10.41
C VAL A 36 0.97 -14.36 10.84
N TYR A 37 0.63 -15.30 9.96
CA TYR A 37 0.66 -16.72 10.28
C TYR A 37 2.03 -17.21 10.74
N VAL A 38 3.10 -16.77 10.07
CA VAL A 38 4.49 -17.07 10.46
C VAL A 38 4.82 -16.42 11.80
N ALA A 39 4.52 -15.13 11.96
CA ALA A 39 4.77 -14.41 13.20
C ALA A 39 4.13 -15.12 14.38
N LEU A 40 2.89 -15.62 14.27
CA LEU A 40 2.20 -16.34 15.34
C LEU A 40 2.90 -17.62 15.80
N GLN A 41 3.50 -18.36 14.86
CA GLN A 41 4.23 -19.58 15.21
C GLN A 41 5.53 -19.25 15.94
N THR A 42 6.19 -18.18 15.53
CA THR A 42 7.52 -17.81 16.03
C THR A 42 7.46 -16.92 17.28
N ILE A 43 6.37 -16.17 17.50
CA ILE A 43 6.26 -15.20 18.60
C ILE A 43 6.37 -15.89 19.97
N ARG A 44 5.84 -17.11 20.12
CA ARG A 44 5.90 -17.83 21.40
C ARG A 44 7.31 -18.28 21.76
N SER A 45 8.16 -18.54 20.78
CA SER A 45 9.58 -18.86 20.98
C SER A 45 10.46 -17.62 21.12
N GLU A 46 10.01 -16.48 20.60
CA GLU A 46 10.79 -15.24 20.54
C GLU A 46 10.47 -14.23 21.65
N VAL A 47 9.28 -14.30 22.24
CA VAL A 47 8.85 -13.42 23.32
C VAL A 47 9.27 -14.02 24.66
N THR A 48 10.43 -13.60 25.14
CA THR A 48 10.87 -13.79 26.53
C THR A 48 10.23 -12.70 27.41
N GLY A 49 10.11 -12.92 28.73
CA GLY A 49 9.45 -11.98 29.67
C GLY A 49 10.02 -10.55 29.74
N THR A 50 11.11 -10.25 29.04
CA THR A 50 11.77 -8.95 28.91
C THR A 50 11.56 -8.29 27.53
N THR A 51 10.72 -8.87 26.68
CA THR A 51 10.60 -8.41 25.28
C THR A 51 9.76 -7.13 25.21
N GLU A 52 10.42 -6.02 24.93
CA GLU A 52 9.77 -4.76 24.58
C GLU A 52 9.25 -4.82 23.12
N LEU A 53 8.17 -4.07 22.85
CA LEU A 53 7.60 -3.89 21.51
C LEU A 53 7.13 -5.18 20.81
N VAL A 54 6.36 -6.00 21.54
CA VAL A 54 5.83 -7.29 21.05
C VAL A 54 4.94 -7.13 19.81
N PHE A 55 4.22 -6.03 19.68
CA PHE A 55 3.33 -5.80 18.54
C PHE A 55 4.10 -5.52 17.26
N LEU A 56 5.23 -4.80 17.34
CA LEU A 56 6.09 -4.54 16.18
C LEU A 56 6.68 -5.81 15.57
N ARG A 57 6.94 -6.83 16.41
CA ARG A 57 7.45 -8.13 15.94
C ARG A 57 6.54 -8.82 14.94
N LEU A 58 5.24 -8.55 14.99
CA LEU A 58 4.28 -9.05 14.00
C LEU A 58 4.65 -8.65 12.56
N PHE A 59 5.33 -7.51 12.37
CA PHE A 59 5.72 -6.99 11.07
C PHE A 59 7.16 -7.33 10.68
N THR A 60 8.02 -7.64 11.65
CA THR A 60 9.48 -7.80 11.44
C THR A 60 10.00 -9.21 11.66
N THR A 61 9.31 -10.06 12.42
CA THR A 61 9.77 -11.42 12.71
C THR A 61 9.82 -12.27 11.46
N SER A 62 10.95 -12.96 11.25
CA SER A 62 11.13 -13.99 10.24
C SER A 62 10.96 -15.38 10.87
N GLY A 63 10.26 -16.27 10.19
CA GLY A 63 10.10 -17.66 10.62
C GLY A 63 10.26 -18.63 9.46
N GLY A 64 11.34 -19.41 9.48
CA GLY A 64 11.60 -20.46 8.50
C GLY A 64 11.82 -19.92 7.08
N VAL A 65 11.00 -20.36 6.12
CA VAL A 65 11.19 -20.16 4.67
C VAL A 65 10.52 -18.87 4.15
N LEU A 66 9.54 -18.33 4.86
CA LEU A 66 8.75 -17.19 4.41
C LEU A 66 9.36 -15.86 4.91
N PRO A 67 9.51 -14.86 4.02
CA PRO A 67 10.08 -13.57 4.41
C PRO A 67 9.11 -12.78 5.33
N PRO A 68 9.64 -11.93 6.22
CA PRO A 68 8.83 -11.00 7.01
C PRO A 68 7.98 -10.07 6.13
N PHE A 69 6.90 -9.56 6.72
CA PHE A 69 6.05 -8.54 6.06
C PHE A 69 6.86 -7.33 5.60
N LEU A 70 7.80 -6.84 6.42
CA LEU A 70 8.67 -5.72 6.08
C LEU A 70 9.45 -5.98 4.77
N VAL A 71 10.04 -7.17 4.62
CA VAL A 71 10.80 -7.52 3.42
C VAL A 71 9.88 -7.61 2.21
N PHE A 72 8.69 -8.19 2.37
CA PHE A 72 7.71 -8.24 1.29
C PHE A 72 7.32 -6.84 0.80
N ILE A 73 7.03 -5.91 1.72
CA ILE A 73 6.62 -4.55 1.39
C ILE A 73 7.73 -3.77 0.64
N ILE A 74 9.00 -3.98 1.00
CA ILE A 74 10.14 -3.37 0.32
C ILE A 74 10.16 -3.74 -1.17
N PHE A 75 9.82 -4.98 -1.53
CA PHE A 75 9.76 -5.41 -2.93
C PHE A 75 8.41 -5.12 -3.60
N PHE A 76 7.32 -5.17 -2.85
CA PHE A 76 5.97 -5.02 -3.38
C PHE A 76 5.65 -3.58 -3.77
N ILE A 77 6.02 -2.59 -2.94
CA ILE A 77 5.74 -1.18 -3.21
C ILE A 77 6.36 -0.71 -4.55
N PRO A 78 7.63 -1.01 -4.88
CA PRO A 78 8.22 -0.65 -6.17
C PRO A 78 7.44 -1.23 -7.35
N ILE A 79 7.08 -2.51 -7.28
CA ILE A 79 6.35 -3.21 -8.35
C ILE A 79 4.99 -2.53 -8.59
N VAL A 80 4.26 -2.23 -7.52
CA VAL A 80 2.97 -1.53 -7.60
C VAL A 80 3.13 -0.09 -8.06
N GLY A 81 4.11 0.63 -7.53
CA GLY A 81 4.40 2.02 -7.89
C GLY A 81 4.69 2.16 -9.37
N ILE A 82 5.60 1.33 -9.91
CA ILE A 82 5.92 1.31 -11.34
C ILE A 82 4.70 0.91 -12.17
N ALA A 83 3.94 -0.11 -11.75
CA ALA A 83 2.76 -0.54 -12.50
C ALA A 83 1.70 0.56 -12.61
N LEU A 84 1.39 1.25 -11.50
CA LEU A 84 0.43 2.35 -11.48
C LEU A 84 0.96 3.60 -12.18
N GLY A 85 2.25 3.90 -12.04
CA GLY A 85 2.93 5.00 -12.76
C GLY A 85 2.87 4.80 -14.27
N PHE A 86 3.22 3.61 -14.75
CA PHE A 86 3.12 3.23 -16.16
C PHE A 86 1.67 3.30 -16.66
N ASP A 87 0.72 2.75 -15.90
CA ASP A 87 -0.69 2.76 -16.27
C ASP A 87 -1.26 4.18 -16.34
N SER A 88 -0.78 5.11 -15.51
CA SER A 88 -1.26 6.50 -15.52
C SER A 88 -1.08 7.17 -16.89
N ILE A 89 0.03 6.89 -17.57
CA ILE A 89 0.35 7.45 -18.90
C ILE A 89 -0.17 6.55 -20.02
N ASN A 90 0.04 5.23 -19.93
CA ASN A 90 -0.23 4.33 -21.04
C ASN A 90 -1.68 3.86 -21.15
N SER A 91 -2.49 3.99 -20.09
CA SER A 91 -3.94 3.68 -20.16
C SER A 91 -4.66 4.51 -21.23
N GLU A 92 -4.41 5.81 -21.27
CA GLU A 92 -5.06 6.73 -22.21
C GLU A 92 -4.49 6.62 -23.64
N ARG A 93 -3.20 6.28 -23.74
CA ARG A 93 -2.55 6.04 -25.04
C ARG A 93 -3.06 4.76 -25.69
N SER A 94 -3.16 3.68 -24.91
CA SER A 94 -3.67 2.39 -25.39
C SER A 94 -5.16 2.41 -25.72
N SER A 95 -5.95 3.20 -24.97
CA SER A 95 -7.38 3.37 -25.20
C SER A 95 -7.73 4.37 -26.31
N GLY A 96 -6.74 5.07 -26.88
CA GLY A 96 -6.96 6.09 -27.92
C GLY A 96 -7.66 7.37 -27.42
N THR A 97 -7.82 7.53 -26.11
CA THR A 97 -8.57 8.63 -25.47
C THR A 97 -7.73 9.85 -25.14
N LEU A 98 -6.40 9.77 -25.29
CA LEU A 98 -5.47 10.86 -24.98
C LEU A 98 -5.80 12.17 -25.72
N SER A 99 -6.10 12.09 -27.02
CA SER A 99 -6.47 13.27 -27.83
C SER A 99 -7.77 13.92 -27.35
N ARG A 100 -8.72 13.10 -26.88
CA ARG A 100 -10.01 13.57 -26.35
C ARG A 100 -9.86 14.30 -25.00
N ILE A 101 -8.96 13.84 -24.14
CA ILE A 101 -8.71 14.51 -22.85
C ILE A 101 -8.01 15.85 -23.06
N LEU A 102 -7.05 15.90 -23.98
CA LEU A 102 -6.27 17.11 -24.27
C LEU A 102 -7.05 18.18 -25.06
N SER A 103 -8.16 17.82 -25.71
CA SER A 103 -9.04 18.77 -26.42
C SER A 103 -10.09 19.42 -25.52
N GLN A 104 -10.30 18.89 -24.31
CA GLN A 104 -11.15 19.52 -23.30
C GLN A 104 -10.43 20.69 -22.63
N PRO A 105 -11.17 21.66 -22.05
CA PRO A 105 -10.59 22.79 -21.32
C PRO A 105 -10.03 22.36 -19.94
N LEU A 106 -9.06 21.44 -19.96
CA LEU A 106 -8.36 20.87 -18.82
C LEU A 106 -6.88 21.21 -18.92
N PHE A 107 -6.33 21.79 -17.85
CA PHE A 107 -4.91 22.06 -17.77
C PHE A 107 -4.12 20.73 -17.74
N ARG A 108 -3.01 20.68 -18.47
CA ARG A 108 -2.15 19.48 -18.52
C ARG A 108 -1.64 19.09 -17.14
N ASP A 109 -1.29 20.07 -16.31
CA ASP A 109 -0.84 19.84 -14.94
C ASP A 109 -1.95 19.24 -14.06
N ALA A 110 -3.21 19.60 -14.30
CA ALA A 110 -4.34 19.02 -13.58
C ALA A 110 -4.54 17.54 -13.94
N VAL A 111 -4.26 17.14 -15.18
CA VAL A 111 -4.32 15.74 -15.62
C VAL A 111 -3.19 14.93 -14.99
N ILE A 112 -1.96 15.45 -15.04
CA ILE A 112 -0.78 14.77 -14.48
C ILE A 112 -0.91 14.64 -12.96
N ASN A 113 -1.17 15.74 -12.26
CA ASN A 113 -1.30 15.72 -10.81
C ASN A 113 -2.52 14.91 -10.36
N GLY A 114 -3.65 14.98 -11.06
CA GLY A 114 -4.84 14.19 -10.72
C GLY A 114 -4.59 12.69 -10.81
N LYS A 115 -3.91 12.23 -11.87
CA LYS A 115 -3.52 10.82 -12.05
C LYS A 115 -2.50 10.38 -11.00
N PHE A 116 -1.49 11.20 -10.73
CA PHE A 116 -0.49 10.91 -9.70
C PHE A 116 -1.14 10.78 -8.31
N LEU A 117 -1.99 11.73 -7.93
CA LEU A 117 -2.70 11.71 -6.64
C LEU A 117 -3.63 10.49 -6.52
N ALA A 118 -4.34 10.12 -7.59
CA ALA A 118 -5.22 8.96 -7.59
C ALA A 118 -4.45 7.65 -7.36
N GLY A 119 -3.32 7.47 -8.05
CA GLY A 119 -2.45 6.30 -7.83
C GLY A 119 -1.83 6.29 -6.43
N LEU A 120 -1.37 7.44 -5.94
CA LEU A 120 -0.81 7.57 -4.59
C LEU A 120 -1.83 7.23 -3.50
N VAL A 121 -3.06 7.73 -3.63
CA VAL A 121 -4.16 7.41 -2.72
C VAL A 121 -4.52 5.93 -2.81
N THR A 122 -4.49 5.33 -4.00
CA THR A 122 -4.71 3.89 -4.18
C THR A 122 -3.66 3.07 -3.43
N ILE A 123 -2.37 3.41 -3.54
CA ILE A 123 -1.29 2.79 -2.76
C ILE A 123 -1.51 2.98 -1.26
N GLY A 124 -1.85 4.21 -0.83
CA GLY A 124 -2.12 4.54 0.56
C GLY A 124 -3.25 3.69 1.15
N ILE A 125 -4.38 3.56 0.43
CA ILE A 125 -5.52 2.74 0.86
C ILE A 125 -5.11 1.27 0.96
N MET A 126 -4.37 0.73 -0.01
CA MET A 126 -3.88 -0.65 0.06
C MET A 126 -3.01 -0.88 1.29
N LEU A 127 -2.03 -0.02 1.54
CA LEU A 127 -1.11 -0.12 2.67
C LEU A 127 -1.82 0.04 4.03
N VAL A 128 -2.66 1.06 4.16
CA VAL A 128 -3.44 1.29 5.39
C VAL A 128 -4.36 0.11 5.67
N SER A 129 -5.03 -0.43 4.64
CA SER A 129 -5.93 -1.56 4.79
C SER A 129 -5.20 -2.80 5.31
N ILE A 130 -4.05 -3.17 4.72
CA ILE A 130 -3.33 -4.37 5.15
C ILE A 130 -2.70 -4.20 6.52
N VAL A 131 -2.14 -3.03 6.85
CA VAL A 131 -1.57 -2.77 8.18
C VAL A 131 -2.66 -2.81 9.25
N THR A 132 -3.85 -2.28 8.96
CA THR A 132 -4.99 -2.34 9.88
C THR A 132 -5.50 -3.77 10.06
N ILE A 133 -5.57 -4.57 8.98
CA ILE A 133 -5.96 -5.98 9.05
C ILE A 133 -4.96 -6.78 9.87
N ILE A 134 -3.66 -6.63 9.58
CA ILE A 134 -2.57 -7.28 10.32
C ILE A 134 -2.63 -6.88 11.79
N GLY A 135 -2.77 -5.59 12.08
CA GLY A 135 -2.87 -5.10 13.45
C GLY A 135 -4.10 -5.61 14.20
N GLY A 136 -5.27 -5.63 13.55
CA GLY A 136 -6.51 -6.17 14.12
C GLY A 136 -6.45 -7.68 14.38
N MET A 137 -5.83 -8.45 13.48
CA MET A 137 -5.59 -9.88 13.69
C MET A 137 -4.55 -10.11 14.79
N GLY A 138 -3.46 -9.34 14.81
CA GLY A 138 -2.44 -9.39 15.84
C GLY A 138 -3.01 -9.13 17.23
N LEU A 139 -3.86 -8.10 17.37
CA LEU A 139 -4.58 -7.79 18.60
C LEU A 139 -5.42 -8.95 19.10
N ARG A 140 -6.21 -9.57 18.21
CA ARG A 140 -7.09 -10.69 18.57
C ARG A 140 -6.32 -11.92 19.04
N ILE A 141 -5.12 -12.17 18.50
CA ILE A 141 -4.40 -13.42 18.72
C ILE A 141 -3.36 -13.29 19.84
N ILE A 142 -2.62 -12.17 19.89
CA ILE A 142 -1.62 -11.90 20.94
C ILE A 142 -2.32 -11.46 22.23
N GLY A 143 -3.45 -10.75 22.14
CA GLY A 143 -4.21 -10.27 23.30
C GLY A 143 -3.56 -9.11 24.06
N VAL A 144 -2.42 -8.60 23.57
CA VAL A 144 -1.73 -7.44 24.14
C VAL A 144 -2.02 -6.22 23.26
N PRO A 145 -2.59 -5.14 23.80
CA PRO A 145 -2.79 -3.91 23.05
C PRO A 145 -1.44 -3.25 22.72
N PRO A 146 -1.29 -2.64 21.53
CA PRO A 146 -0.06 -1.95 21.17
C PRO A 146 0.15 -0.74 22.08
N SER A 147 1.42 -0.48 22.43
CA SER A 147 1.78 0.74 23.15
C SER A 147 1.63 1.97 22.24
N SER A 148 1.52 3.17 22.84
CA SER A 148 1.47 4.42 22.09
C SER A 148 2.70 4.62 21.20
N GLU A 149 3.86 4.14 21.63
CA GLU A 149 5.09 4.17 20.85
C GLU A 149 5.00 3.26 19.63
N GLU A 150 4.48 2.04 19.79
CA GLU A 150 4.31 1.09 18.68
C GLU A 150 3.35 1.63 17.62
N VAL A 151 2.24 2.24 18.04
CA VAL A 151 1.28 2.88 17.14
C VAL A 151 1.95 3.99 16.34
N TRP A 152 2.73 4.87 17.00
CA TRP A 152 3.41 5.96 16.32
C TRP A 152 4.45 5.47 15.31
N ARG A 153 5.19 4.40 15.65
CA ARG A 153 6.15 3.74 14.74
C ARG A 153 5.44 3.16 13.51
N ILE A 154 4.28 2.54 13.68
CA ILE A 154 3.48 2.00 12.57
C ILE A 154 2.96 3.14 11.66
N LEU A 155 2.52 4.26 12.25
CA LEU A 155 2.07 5.42 11.48
C LEU A 155 3.21 6.06 10.68
N ILE A 156 4.40 6.22 11.29
CA ILE A 156 5.60 6.69 10.59
C ILE A 156 5.97 5.72 9.47
N PHE A 157 5.96 4.41 9.75
CA PHE A 157 6.23 3.38 8.76
C PHE A 157 5.28 3.48 7.56
N LEU A 158 3.98 3.62 7.79
CA LEU A 158 2.98 3.85 6.74
C LEU A 158 3.31 5.10 5.92
N GLY A 159 3.62 6.23 6.56
CA GLY A 159 4.00 7.46 5.89
C GLY A 159 5.24 7.28 5.00
N VAL A 160 6.28 6.63 5.51
CA VAL A 160 7.50 6.31 4.75
C VAL A 160 7.20 5.40 3.57
N CYS A 161 6.37 4.37 3.75
CA CYS A 161 5.94 3.47 2.67
C CYS A 161 5.16 4.21 1.58
N ILE A 162 4.30 5.15 1.93
CA ILE A 162 3.54 5.97 0.96
C ILE A 162 4.50 6.87 0.18
N ILE A 163 5.45 7.52 0.83
CA ILE A 163 6.48 8.35 0.17
C ILE A 163 7.35 7.49 -0.74
N TYR A 164 7.72 6.29 -0.30
CA TYR A 164 8.45 5.33 -1.11
C TYR A 164 7.66 4.91 -2.35
N GLY A 165 6.36 4.65 -2.21
CA GLY A 165 5.47 4.40 -3.35
C GLY A 165 5.34 5.58 -4.30
N ALA A 166 5.27 6.81 -3.77
CA ALA A 166 5.26 8.03 -4.56
C ALA A 166 6.51 8.17 -5.43
N PHE A 167 7.68 7.86 -4.85
CA PHE A 167 8.95 7.87 -5.58
C PHE A 167 8.93 6.90 -6.76
N TRP A 168 8.54 5.64 -6.55
CA TRP A 168 8.47 4.65 -7.63
C TRP A 168 7.40 4.93 -8.67
N MET A 169 6.30 5.56 -8.28
CA MET A 169 5.26 5.99 -9.21
C MET A 169 5.70 7.18 -10.06
N SER A 170 6.62 8.00 -9.57
CA SER A 170 7.16 9.16 -10.28
C SER A 170 8.30 8.83 -11.26
N LEU A 171 8.83 7.60 -11.20
CA LEU A 171 9.83 7.06 -12.12
C LEU A 171 9.19 6.58 -13.43
#